data_AF-A0A1Z8LXE1-F1
#
_entry.id   AF-A0A1Z8LXE1-F1
#
_cell.length_a   1.000
_cell.length_b   1.000
_cell.length_c   1.000
_cell.angle_alpha   90.00
_cell.angle_beta   90.00
_cell.angle_gamma   90.00
#
_symmetry.space_group_name_H-M   'P 1'
#
loop_
_entity.id
_entity.type
_entity.pdbx_description
1 polymer ?
#
loop_
_entity_poly.entity_id
_entity_poly.type
_entity_poly.pdbx_seq_one_letter_code
_entity_poly.pdbx_strand_id
1 'polypeptide(L)'
;MKAEAILNLYSKVKTVENDSDGNIRAFDIDGNEISIDMNAVNTKATELQTEQDNTIQAKIDLKASAKAKLIAGEPLTEEEAGTIVL
;
A
#
# COMPACT_ATOMS: atom_id res chain seq x y z
N MET A 1 -3.58 4.50 3.74
CA MET A 1 -2.48 5.26 3.12
C MET A 1 -1.94 6.39 3.99
N LYS A 2 -2.74 7.40 4.40
CA LYS A 2 -2.19 8.52 5.19
C LYS A 2 -1.59 8.13 6.54
N ALA A 3 -2.22 7.21 7.29
CA ALA A 3 -1.66 6.70 8.54
C ALA A 3 -0.30 6.00 8.34
N GLU A 4 -0.19 5.16 7.31
CA GLU A 4 1.05 4.49 6.94
C GLU A 4 2.13 5.48 6.46
N ALA A 5 1.74 6.50 5.70
CA ALA A 5 2.62 7.59 5.31
C ALA A 5 3.17 8.35 6.53
N ILE A 6 2.32 8.61 7.54
CA ILE A 6 2.76 9.23 8.80
C ILE A 6 3.76 8.33 9.52
N LEU A 7 3.49 7.03 9.66
CA LEU A 7 4.41 6.09 10.31
C LEU A 7 5.75 5.96 9.57
N ASN A 8 5.74 6.09 8.23
CA ASN A 8 6.95 6.09 7.41
C ASN A 8 7.78 7.37 7.56
N LEU A 9 7.12 8.53 7.62
CA LEU A 9 7.80 9.83 7.70
C LEU A 9 8.25 10.18 9.12
N TYR A 10 7.49 9.77 10.14
CA TYR A 10 7.69 10.17 11.53
C TYR A 10 7.88 8.93 12.41
N SER A 11 9.13 8.47 12.54
CA SER A 11 9.50 7.24 13.29
C SER A 11 9.08 7.24 14.78
N LYS A 12 8.91 8.43 15.35
CA LYS A 12 8.44 8.62 16.74
C LYS A 12 6.95 8.38 16.91
N VAL A 13 6.16 8.53 15.84
CA VAL A 13 4.72 8.28 15.89
C VAL A 13 4.48 6.79 16.09
N LYS A 14 3.61 6.47 17.05
CA LYS A 14 3.13 5.11 17.33
C LYS A 14 1.65 4.95 17.07
N THR A 15 0.89 6.03 17.27
CA THR A 15 -0.55 6.01 17.14
C THR A 15 -0.98 7.12 16.21
N VAL A 16 -1.88 6.81 15.28
CA VAL A 16 -2.51 7.77 14.37
C VAL A 16 -4.00 7.62 14.50
N GLU A 17 -4.68 8.72 14.83
CA GLU A 17 -6.12 8.75 15.09
C GLU A 17 -6.77 9.86 14.27
N ASN A 18 -8.08 9.73 14.07
CA ASN A 18 -8.89 10.82 13.55
C ASN A 18 -9.67 11.41 14.73
N ASP A 19 -9.61 12.72 14.88
CA ASP A 19 -10.47 13.39 15.85
C ASP A 19 -11.94 13.38 15.40
N SER A 20 -12.83 13.91 16.26
CA SER A 20 -14.26 13.99 15.96
C SER A 20 -14.60 14.89 14.76
N ASP A 21 -13.67 15.75 14.34
CA ASP A 21 -13.79 16.63 13.20
C ASP A 21 -13.20 16.02 11.91
N GLY A 22 -12.62 14.81 12.01
CA GLY A 22 -12.00 14.10 10.89
C GLY A 22 -10.58 14.54 10.57
N ASN A 23 -9.94 15.35 11.42
CA ASN A 23 -8.53 15.68 11.29
C ASN A 23 -7.65 14.55 11.82
N ILE A 24 -6.51 14.36 11.18
CA ILE A 24 -5.55 13.33 11.57
C ILE A 24 -4.63 13.88 12.66
N ARG A 25 -4.53 13.15 13.77
CA ARG A 25 -3.62 13.42 14.88
C ARG A 25 -2.66 12.26 15.05
N ALA A 26 -1.41 12.58 15.38
CA ALA A 26 -0.33 11.60 15.51
C ALA A 26 0.29 11.71 16.90
N PHE A 27 0.48 10.58 17.57
CA PHE A 27 0.98 10.53 18.95
C PHE A 27 2.22 9.65 19.05
N ASP A 28 3.14 10.04 19.93
CA ASP A 28 4.28 9.22 20.32
C ASP A 28 3.88 8.07 21.28
N ILE A 29 4.87 7.33 21.77
CA ILE A 29 4.65 6.21 22.69
C ILE A 29 4.16 6.66 24.07
N ASP A 30 4.47 7.89 24.47
CA ASP A 30 4.10 8.47 25.75
C ASP A 30 2.73 9.17 25.68
N GLY A 31 2.10 9.21 24.49
CA GLY A 31 0.82 9.85 24.23
C GLY A 31 0.91 11.34 23.92
N ASN A 32 2.12 11.88 23.69
CA ASN A 32 2.27 13.28 23.28
C ASN A 32 1.97 13.44 21.79
N GLU A 33 1.25 14.50 21.44
CA GLU A 33 0.96 14.82 20.05
C GLU A 33 2.22 15.30 19.32
N ILE A 34 2.47 14.72 18.15
CA ILE A 34 3.53 15.09 17.24
C ILE A 34 2.93 15.95 16.13
N SER A 35 3.50 17.15 15.96
CA SER A 35 3.19 18.00 14.81
C SER A 35 3.67 17.33 13.52
N ILE A 36 2.77 17.22 12.55
CA ILE A 36 3.03 16.62 11.24
C ILE A 36 2.77 17.64 10.12
N ASP A 37 3.62 17.64 9.10
CA ASP A 37 3.36 18.33 7.84
C ASP A 37 2.43 17.49 6.96
N MET A 38 1.18 17.95 6.82
CA MET A 38 0.17 17.26 6.05
C MET A 38 0.47 17.23 4.54
N ASN A 39 1.25 18.18 4.02
CA ASN A 39 1.66 18.15 2.61
C ASN A 39 2.62 16.99 2.35
N ALA A 40 3.64 16.84 3.18
CA ALA A 40 4.56 15.70 3.12
C ALA A 40 3.82 14.37 3.27
N VAL A 41 2.86 14.29 4.21
CA VAL A 41 2.01 13.10 4.40
C VAL A 41 1.18 12.79 3.15
N ASN A 42 0.55 13.79 2.54
CA ASN A 42 -0.24 13.59 1.32
C ASN A 42 0.65 13.11 0.16
N THR A 43 1.82 13.71 -0.04
CA THR A 43 2.78 13.25 -1.06
C THR A 43 3.16 11.79 -0.84
N LYS A 44 3.57 11.43 0.39
CA LYS A 44 3.96 10.06 0.69
C LYS A 44 2.80 9.07 0.58
N ALA A 45 1.58 9.48 0.94
CA ALA A 45 0.40 8.65 0.79
C ALA A 45 0.09 8.36 -0.69
N THR A 46 0.27 9.33 -1.58
CA THR A 46 0.12 9.15 -3.04
C THR A 46 1.18 8.20 -3.60
N GLU A 47 2.44 8.31 -3.15
CA GLU A 47 3.51 7.38 -3.53
C GLU A 47 3.17 5.94 -3.15
N LEU A 48 2.77 5.73 -1.89
CA LEU A 48 2.40 4.40 -1.38
C LEU A 48 1.18 3.82 -2.10
N GLN A 49 0.17 4.66 -2.39
CA GLN A 49 -0.98 4.24 -3.17
C GLN A 49 -0.56 3.81 -4.58
N THR A 50 0.30 4.60 -5.24
CA THR A 50 0.79 4.28 -6.59
C THR A 50 1.56 2.96 -6.61
N GLU A 51 2.42 2.72 -5.60
CA GLU A 51 3.18 1.48 -5.47
C GLU A 51 2.26 0.26 -5.24
N GLN A 52 1.24 0.43 -4.40
CA GLN A 52 0.23 -0.61 -4.16
C GLN A 52 -0.56 -0.91 -5.43
N ASP A 53 -1.02 0.13 -6.14
CA ASP A 53 -1.79 -0.01 -7.37
C ASP A 53 -0.96 -0.71 -8.46
N ASN A 54 0.31 -0.34 -8.61
CA ASN A 54 1.24 -1.00 -9.54
C ASN A 54 1.44 -2.48 -9.18
N THR A 55 1.56 -2.81 -7.89
CA THR A 55 1.71 -4.19 -7.42
C THR A 55 0.45 -5.02 -7.71
N ILE A 56 -0.74 -4.43 -7.51
CA ILE A 56 -2.01 -5.09 -7.83
C ILE A 56 -2.12 -5.29 -9.34
N GLN A 57 -1.79 -4.28 -10.13
CA GLN A 57 -1.85 -4.35 -11.59
C GLN A 57 -0.89 -5.40 -12.13
N ALA A 58 0.34 -5.47 -11.63
CA ALA A 58 1.31 -6.49 -12.02
C ALA A 58 0.79 -7.91 -11.75
N LYS A 59 0.10 -8.14 -10.63
CA LYS A 59 -0.55 -9.44 -10.33
C LYS A 59 -1.70 -9.76 -11.27
N ILE A 60 -2.51 -8.76 -11.63
CA ILE A 60 -3.60 -8.91 -12.61
C ILE A 60 -3.02 -9.29 -13.98
N ASP A 61 -1.98 -8.58 -14.41
CA ASP A 61 -1.32 -8.81 -15.69
C ASP A 61 -0.65 -10.18 -15.74
N LEU A 62 0.02 -10.59 -14.66
CA LEU A 62 0.61 -11.92 -14.52
C LEU A 62 -0.45 -13.02 -14.65
N LYS A 63 -1.60 -12.86 -13.98
CA LYS A 63 -2.71 -13.82 -14.09
C LYS A 63 -3.33 -13.85 -15.48
N ALA A 64 -3.45 -12.69 -16.14
CA ALA A 64 -3.94 -12.59 -17.51
C ALA A 64 -3.00 -13.29 -18.50
N SER A 65 -1.68 -13.07 -18.37
CA SER A 65 -0.63 -13.77 -19.12
C SER A 65 -0.73 -15.28 -18.93
N ALA A 66 -0.78 -15.72 -17.68
CA ALA A 66 -0.88 -17.14 -17.34
C ALA A 66 -2.13 -17.79 -17.96
N LYS A 67 -3.29 -17.11 -17.89
CA LYS A 67 -4.53 -17.60 -18.50
C LYS A 67 -4.44 -17.68 -20.03
N ALA A 68 -3.84 -16.69 -20.68
CA ALA A 68 -3.67 -16.69 -22.13
C ALA A 68 -2.80 -17.86 -22.59
N LYS A 69 -1.66 -18.09 -21.92
CA LYS A 69 -0.77 -19.24 -22.19
C LYS A 69 -1.45 -20.58 -21.95
N LEU A 70 -2.20 -20.72 -20.85
CA LEU A 70 -2.94 -21.94 -20.55
C LEU A 70 -3.95 -22.29 -21.66
N ILE A 71 -4.67 -21.29 -22.17
CA ILE A 71 -5.63 -21.47 -23.28
C ILE A 71 -4.89 -21.82 -24.58
N ALA A 72 -3.73 -21.22 -24.82
CA ALA A 72 -2.89 -21.51 -25.99
C ALA A 72 -2.16 -22.87 -25.91
N GLY A 73 -2.18 -23.54 -24.75
CA GLY A 73 -1.42 -24.78 -24.51
C GLY A 73 0.10 -24.55 -24.36
N GLU A 74 0.50 -23.32 -24.07
CA GLU A 74 1.91 -22.96 -23.83
C GLU A 74 2.32 -23.30 -22.39
N PRO A 75 3.59 -23.66 -22.14
CA PRO A 75 4.08 -23.89 -20.79
C PRO A 75 4.01 -22.60 -19.94
N LEU A 76 3.65 -22.77 -18.66
CA LEU A 76 3.62 -21.70 -17.67
C LEU A 76 4.91 -21.67 -16.85
N THR A 77 5.31 -20.49 -16.39
CA THR A 77 6.28 -20.40 -15.30
C THR A 77 5.64 -20.80 -13.98
N GLU A 78 6.46 -21.12 -12.97
CA GLU A 78 5.98 -21.43 -11.62
C GLU A 78 5.16 -20.27 -11.02
N GLU A 79 5.64 -19.04 -11.20
CA GLU A 79 4.97 -17.83 -10.76
C GLU A 79 3.63 -17.64 -11.47
N GLU A 80 3.56 -17.83 -12.79
CA GLU A 80 2.31 -17.78 -13.57
C GLU A 80 1.31 -18.86 -13.12
N ALA A 81 1.77 -20.11 -12.95
CA ALA A 81 0.94 -21.23 -12.50
C ALA A 81 0.38 -20.98 -11.09
N GLY A 82 1.19 -20.43 -10.18
CA GLY A 82 0.79 -20.07 -8.83
C GLY A 82 -0.34 -19.03 -8.77
N THR A 83 -0.54 -18.22 -9.81
CA THR A 83 -1.66 -17.26 -9.86
C THR A 83 -3.02 -17.89 -10.22
N ILE A 84 -3.01 -19.11 -10.77
CA ILE A 84 -4.21 -19.80 -11.28
C ILE A 84 -4.72 -20.83 -10.28
N VAL A 85 -3.81 -21.52 -9.58
CA VAL A 85 -4.15 -22.55 -8.61
C VAL A 85 -4.57 -21.89 -7.29
N LEU A 86 -5.85 -22.02 -6.93
CA LEU A 86 -6.44 -21.59 -5.66
C LEU A 86 -6.82 -22.80 -4.81
#